data_AF-X1EJA2-F1
#
_entry.id   AF-X1EJA2-F1
#
_cell.length_a   1.000
_cell.length_b   1.000
_cell.length_c   1.000
_cell.angle_alpha   90.00
_cell.angle_beta   90.00
_cell.angle_gamma   90.00
#
_symmetry.space_group_name_H-M   'P 1'
#
loop_
_entity.id
_entity.type
_entity.pdbx_description
1 polymer ?
#
loop_
_entity_poly.entity_id
_entity_poly.type
_entity_poly.pdbx_seq_one_letter_code
_entity_poly.pdbx_strand_id
1 'polypeptide(L)'
;MPKEEFKREKPHINVGTIGHVDHGKTTLSAAILKLSKLQGLRADEKTVEDIDSAPEEKERGLTISISHLEFETAKRHYALIDCPGHADYIKNMITGAAQMDGAILVVSAPDGPMPQTREH
;
A
#
# COMPACT_ATOMS: atom_id res chain seq x y z
N MET A 1 23.66 -6.31 -0.36
CA MET A 1 23.37 -7.73 -0.65
C MET A 1 22.72 -7.79 -2.02
N PRO A 2 23.10 -8.72 -2.91
CA PRO A 2 22.35 -8.92 -4.15
C PRO A 2 20.92 -9.32 -3.78
N LYS A 3 19.91 -8.64 -4.33
CA LYS A 3 18.52 -9.09 -4.21
C LYS A 3 18.45 -10.51 -4.76
N GLU A 4 17.85 -11.43 -4.02
CA GLU A 4 17.58 -12.78 -4.51
C GLU A 4 16.88 -12.73 -5.88
N GLU A 5 17.30 -13.60 -6.80
CA GLU A 5 16.72 -13.67 -8.13
C GLU A 5 15.22 -13.98 -8.04
N PHE A 6 14.39 -13.08 -8.58
CA PHE A 6 12.95 -13.22 -8.51
C PHE A 6 12.46 -14.31 -9.48
N LYS A 7 11.93 -15.40 -8.92
CA LYS A 7 11.32 -16.49 -9.70
C LYS A 7 9.83 -16.21 -9.93
N ARG A 8 9.45 -16.04 -11.20
CA ARG A 8 8.06 -15.83 -11.63
C ARG A 8 7.28 -17.15 -11.65
N GLU A 9 6.96 -17.69 -10.48
CA GLU A 9 6.24 -18.97 -10.36
C GLU A 9 4.71 -18.79 -10.32
N LYS A 10 4.23 -17.60 -9.94
CA LYS A 10 2.80 -17.30 -9.77
C LYS A 10 2.35 -16.17 -10.69
N PRO A 11 1.06 -16.13 -11.09
CA PRO A 11 0.48 -14.97 -11.77
C PRO A 11 0.68 -13.70 -10.94
N HIS A 12 1.12 -12.63 -11.60
CA HIS A 12 1.43 -11.34 -11.00
C HIS A 12 0.26 -10.37 -11.18
N ILE A 13 -0.12 -9.65 -10.12
CA ILE A 13 -1.12 -8.57 -10.18
C ILE A 13 -0.62 -7.37 -9.39
N ASN A 14 -0.77 -6.17 -9.97
CA ASN A 14 -0.57 -4.92 -9.25
C ASN A 14 -1.86 -4.53 -8.53
N VAL A 15 -1.79 -4.37 -7.22
CA VAL A 15 -2.88 -3.87 -6.39
C VAL A 15 -2.43 -2.62 -5.64
N GLY A 16 -3.35 -1.77 -5.21
CA GLY A 16 -2.96 -0.65 -4.35
C GLY A 16 -4.03 -0.18 -3.39
N THR A 17 -3.62 0.52 -2.34
CA THR A 17 -4.52 1.07 -1.32
C THR A 17 -4.92 2.51 -1.71
N ILE A 18 -6.21 2.79 -1.65
CA ILE A 18 -6.77 4.12 -1.92
C ILE A 18 -7.80 4.48 -0.86
N GLY A 19 -8.12 5.77 -0.71
CA GLY A 19 -9.06 6.28 0.27
C GLY A 19 -8.53 7.52 0.99
N HIS A 20 -9.40 8.11 1.81
CA HIS A 20 -9.14 9.36 2.53
C HIS A 20 -7.94 9.28 3.48
N VAL A 21 -7.37 10.45 3.81
CA VAL A 21 -6.33 10.57 4.84
C VAL A 21 -6.81 9.96 6.17
N ASP A 22 -5.88 9.39 6.94
CA ASP A 22 -6.13 8.76 8.25
C ASP A 22 -7.08 7.55 8.29
N HIS A 23 -7.57 7.07 7.14
CA HIS A 23 -8.38 5.84 7.09
C HIS A 23 -7.58 4.53 7.28
N GLY A 24 -6.27 4.61 7.53
CA GLY A 24 -5.45 3.44 7.85
C GLY A 24 -4.93 2.64 6.65
N LYS A 25 -4.75 3.28 5.49
CA LYS A 25 -4.20 2.64 4.26
C LYS A 25 -2.83 1.97 4.52
N THR A 26 -1.88 2.73 5.05
CA THR A 26 -0.51 2.27 5.31
C THR A 26 -0.46 1.23 6.43
N THR A 27 -1.30 1.40 7.46
CA THR A 27 -1.49 0.40 8.51
C THR A 27 -2.02 -0.93 7.95
N LEU A 28 -2.97 -0.88 7.02
CA LEU A 28 -3.49 -2.06 6.33
C LEU A 28 -2.40 -2.72 5.47
N SER A 29 -1.62 -1.93 4.73
CA SER A 29 -0.49 -2.41 3.93
C SER A 29 0.51 -3.19 4.78
N ALA A 30 0.95 -2.62 5.91
CA ALA A 30 1.84 -3.31 6.86
C ALA A 30 1.20 -4.59 7.44
N ALA A 31 -0.11 -4.57 7.73
CA ALA A 31 -0.82 -5.74 8.24
C ALA A 31 -0.90 -6.88 7.21
N ILE A 32 -1.10 -6.58 5.93
CA ILE A 32 -1.11 -7.57 4.83
C ILE A 32 0.27 -8.25 4.72
N LEU A 33 1.35 -7.48 4.77
CA LEU A 33 2.72 -8.01 4.76
C LEU A 33 2.95 -8.96 5.93
N LYS A 34 2.60 -8.51 7.15
CA LYS A 34 2.74 -9.29 8.38
C LYS A 34 1.93 -10.58 8.34
N LEU A 35 0.68 -10.54 7.89
CA LEU A 35 -0.17 -11.72 7.77
C LEU A 35 0.39 -12.72 6.75
N SER A 36 0.87 -12.24 5.60
CA SER A 36 1.48 -13.10 4.58
C SER A 36 2.71 -13.83 5.12
N LYS A 37 3.57 -13.13 5.87
CA LYS A 37 4.70 -13.74 6.60
C LYS A 37 4.27 -14.77 7.63
N LEU A 38 3.26 -14.47 8.44
CA LEU A 38 2.75 -15.41 9.46
C LEU A 38 2.20 -16.70 8.84
N GLN A 39 1.74 -16.65 7.58
CA GLN A 39 1.33 -17.81 6.80
C GLN A 39 2.50 -18.57 6.14
N GLY A 40 3.75 -18.14 6.38
CA GLY A 40 4.93 -18.72 5.77
C GLY A 40 5.10 -18.39 4.28
N LEU A 41 4.40 -17.37 3.78
CA LEU A 41 4.45 -16.93 2.39
C LEU A 41 5.49 -15.83 2.21
N ARG A 42 6.00 -15.66 0.98
CA ARG A 42 6.90 -14.56 0.63
C ARG A 42 6.19 -13.22 0.77
N ALA A 43 6.78 -12.33 1.55
CA ALA A 43 6.37 -10.93 1.63
C ALA A 43 7.56 -10.08 2.06
N ASP A 44 7.46 -8.78 1.84
CA ASP A 44 8.35 -7.81 2.44
C ASP A 44 8.15 -7.79 3.96
N GLU A 45 9.23 -7.46 4.68
CA GLU A 45 9.20 -7.28 6.12
C GLU A 45 9.35 -5.78 6.41
N LYS A 46 8.22 -5.07 6.30
CA LYS A 46 8.14 -3.62 6.53
C LYS A 46 7.03 -3.31 7.52
N THR A 47 7.34 -2.46 8.48
CA THR A 47 6.39 -1.84 9.41
C THR A 47 5.80 -0.57 8.81
N VAL A 48 4.81 0.03 9.46
CA VAL A 48 4.26 1.34 9.05
C VAL A 48 5.37 2.39 8.97
N GLU A 49 6.29 2.39 9.93
CA GLU A 49 7.42 3.33 10.02
C GLU A 49 8.46 3.14 8.89
N ASP A 50 8.53 1.93 8.32
CA ASP A 50 9.37 1.61 7.17
C ASP A 50 8.72 1.99 5.84
N ILE A 51 7.38 2.03 5.81
CA ILE A 51 6.60 2.46 4.64
C ILE A 51 6.57 3.99 4.58
N ASP A 52 6.18 4.65 5.67
CA ASP A 52 6.22 6.11 5.86
C ASP A 52 7.61 6.53 6.37
N SER A 53 8.64 6.22 5.59
CA SER A 53 10.04 6.39 6.01
C SER A 53 10.60 7.79 5.78
N ALA A 54 9.97 8.61 4.94
CA ALA A 54 10.50 9.93 4.62
C ALA A 54 10.43 10.87 5.85
N PRO A 55 11.43 11.74 6.07
CA PRO A 55 11.42 12.67 7.21
C PRO A 55 10.16 13.55 7.25
N GLU A 56 9.67 13.98 6.09
CA GLU A 56 8.45 14.78 5.97
C GLU A 56 7.18 13.99 6.31
N GLU A 57 7.13 12.69 5.96
CA GLU A 57 6.00 11.81 6.30
C GLU A 57 5.93 11.58 7.81
N LYS A 58 7.10 11.39 8.45
CA LYS A 58 7.19 11.23 9.92
C LYS A 58 6.82 12.50 10.67
N GLU A 59 7.21 13.66 10.17
CA GLU A 59 6.89 14.95 10.79
C GLU A 59 5.40 15.28 10.66
N ARG A 60 4.78 14.95 9.52
CA ARG A 60 3.38 15.27 9.23
C ARG A 60 2.39 14.18 9.59
N GLY A 61 2.85 12.95 9.86
CA GLY A 61 2.02 11.81 10.20
C GLY A 61 1.12 11.31 9.06
N LEU A 62 1.49 11.57 7.81
CA LEU A 62 0.71 11.19 6.63
C LEU A 62 1.63 10.73 5.50
N THR A 63 1.15 9.76 4.70
CA THR A 63 1.86 9.25 3.52
C THR A 63 1.90 10.32 2.43
N ILE A 64 3.08 10.54 1.86
CA ILE A 64 3.35 11.54 0.82
C ILE A 64 3.80 10.85 -0.47
N SER A 65 4.71 9.90 -0.31
CA SER A 65 5.34 9.14 -1.38
C SER A 65 4.62 7.83 -1.62
N ILE A 66 4.70 7.34 -2.86
CA ILE A 66 4.15 6.04 -3.21
C ILE A 66 5.13 4.97 -2.73
N SER A 67 4.63 4.02 -1.95
CA SER A 67 5.42 2.87 -1.51
C SER A 67 5.05 1.62 -2.30
N HIS A 68 6.05 0.97 -2.89
CA HIS A 68 5.90 -0.33 -3.53
C HIS A 68 6.34 -1.43 -2.56
N LEU A 69 5.44 -2.38 -2.34
CA LEU A 69 5.58 -3.49 -1.40
C LEU A 69 5.28 -4.80 -2.12
N GLU A 70 5.95 -5.88 -1.76
CA GLU A 70 5.71 -7.20 -2.35
C GLU A 70 5.10 -8.15 -1.32
N PHE A 71 4.06 -8.89 -1.72
CA PHE A 71 3.55 -10.03 -0.97
C PHE A 71 2.94 -11.07 -1.89
N GLU A 72 2.74 -12.28 -1.38
CA GLU A 72 2.08 -13.32 -2.12
C GLU A 72 1.00 -14.03 -1.31
N THR A 73 0.10 -14.66 -2.04
CA THR A 73 -0.84 -15.65 -1.52
C THR A 73 -0.45 -17.03 -2.04
N ALA A 74 -1.18 -18.06 -1.62
CA ALA A 74 -1.05 -19.39 -2.21
C ALA A 74 -1.29 -19.39 -3.75
N LYS A 75 -2.05 -18.43 -4.29
CA LYS A 75 -2.50 -18.41 -5.69
C LYS A 75 -1.72 -17.44 -6.59
N ARG A 76 -1.27 -16.30 -6.07
CA ARG A 76 -0.77 -15.16 -6.85
C ARG A 76 0.33 -14.41 -6.12
N HIS A 77 1.18 -13.76 -6.90
CA HIS A 77 2.12 -12.74 -6.43
C HIS A 77 1.49 -11.35 -6.62
N TYR A 78 1.68 -10.46 -5.65
CA TYR A 78 1.15 -9.12 -5.66
C TYR A 78 2.24 -8.08 -5.45
N ALA A 79 2.24 -7.06 -6.29
CA ALA A 79 2.88 -5.78 -5.99
C ALA A 79 1.79 -4.87 -5.40
N LEU A 80 1.94 -4.49 -4.13
CA LEU A 80 1.07 -3.56 -3.43
C LEU A 80 1.62 -2.15 -3.52
N ILE A 81 0.82 -1.24 -4.04
CA ILE A 81 1.13 0.17 -4.19
C ILE A 81 0.36 0.93 -3.11
N ASP A 82 1.07 1.41 -2.09
CA ASP A 82 0.47 2.24 -1.03
C ASP A 82 0.43 3.70 -1.51
N CYS A 83 -0.78 4.26 -1.65
CA CYS A 83 -0.96 5.62 -2.16
C CYS A 83 -1.38 6.63 -1.08
N PRO A 84 -0.95 7.90 -1.22
CA PRO A 84 -1.35 8.97 -0.31
C PRO A 84 -2.85 9.27 -0.44
N GLY A 85 -3.48 9.67 0.67
CA GLY A 85 -4.92 10.01 0.71
C GLY A 85 -5.23 11.47 1.03
N HIS A 86 -4.21 12.30 1.18
CA HIS A 86 -4.35 13.72 1.47
C HIS A 86 -4.47 14.50 0.16
N ALA A 87 -5.33 15.53 0.13
CA ALA A 87 -5.69 16.29 -1.07
C ALA A 87 -4.46 16.84 -1.83
N ASP A 88 -3.50 17.39 -1.07
CA ASP A 88 -2.29 18.00 -1.62
C ASP A 88 -1.40 17.02 -2.41
N TYR A 89 -1.56 15.70 -2.18
CA TYR A 89 -0.75 14.65 -2.78
C TYR A 89 -1.53 13.76 -3.75
N ILE A 90 -2.71 14.20 -4.21
CA ILE A 90 -3.51 13.48 -5.22
C ILE A 90 -2.71 13.19 -6.50
N LYS A 91 -1.77 14.06 -6.90
CA LYS A 91 -0.92 13.83 -8.09
C LYS A 91 -0.11 12.54 -7.99
N ASN A 92 0.41 12.25 -6.80
CA ASN A 92 1.15 11.02 -6.54
C ASN A 92 0.19 9.83 -6.57
N MET A 93 -1.00 9.97 -5.97
CA MET A 93 -2.04 8.94 -6.05
C MET A 93 -2.42 8.59 -7.50
N ILE A 94 -2.63 9.57 -8.38
CA ILE A 94 -2.93 9.34 -9.81
C ILE A 94 -1.85 8.51 -10.50
N THR A 95 -0.58 8.79 -10.19
CA THR A 95 0.56 8.06 -10.77
C THR A 95 0.63 6.62 -10.25
N GLY A 96 0.26 6.40 -9.00
CA GLY A 96 0.13 5.06 -8.41
C GLY A 96 -1.05 4.28 -9.00
N ALA A 97 -2.21 4.92 -9.09
CA ALA A 97 -3.44 4.30 -9.60
C ALA A 97 -3.30 3.83 -11.06
N ALA A 98 -2.56 4.56 -11.89
CA ALA A 98 -2.27 4.17 -13.28
C ALA A 98 -1.51 2.84 -13.41
N GLN A 99 -0.87 2.36 -12.35
CA GLN A 99 -0.12 1.10 -12.32
C GLN A 99 -0.93 -0.06 -11.74
N MET A 100 -2.12 0.20 -11.17
CA MET A 100 -2.92 -0.80 -10.47
C MET A 100 -3.86 -1.54 -11.43
N ASP A 101 -3.86 -2.87 -11.36
CA ASP A 101 -4.88 -3.71 -12.00
C ASP A 101 -6.16 -3.78 -11.15
N GLY A 102 -6.05 -3.48 -9.85
CA GLY A 102 -7.18 -3.39 -8.92
C GLY A 102 -6.83 -2.59 -7.68
N ALA A 103 -7.83 -1.99 -7.04
CA ALA A 103 -7.64 -1.13 -5.88
C ALA A 103 -8.37 -1.65 -4.63
N ILE A 104 -7.80 -1.39 -3.46
CA ILE A 104 -8.35 -1.63 -2.14
C ILE A 104 -8.77 -0.28 -1.58
N LEU A 105 -10.08 0.01 -1.63
CA LEU A 105 -10.64 1.23 -1.06
C LEU A 105 -10.81 1.08 0.44
N VAL A 106 -10.09 1.88 1.22
CA VAL A 106 -10.11 1.86 2.68
C VAL A 106 -11.02 2.97 3.21
N VAL A 107 -12.04 2.58 3.96
CA VAL A 107 -13.02 3.48 4.57
C VAL A 107 -13.05 3.24 6.07
N SER A 108 -12.73 4.29 6.83
CA SER A 108 -12.83 4.31 8.29
C SER A 108 -14.29 4.10 8.70
N ALA A 109 -14.54 3.16 9.63
CA ALA A 109 -15.90 2.92 10.12
C ALA A 109 -16.46 4.09 10.95
N PRO A 110 -15.67 4.78 11.80
CA PRO A 110 -16.10 6.01 12.47
C PRO A 110 -16.46 7.17 11.52
N ASP A 111 -15.69 7.37 10.45
CA ASP A 111 -15.83 8.57 9.59
C ASP A 111 -16.76 8.33 8.40
N GLY A 112 -16.79 7.09 7.88
CA GLY A 112 -17.52 6.76 6.66
C GLY A 112 -16.89 7.37 5.39
N PRO A 113 -17.68 7.52 4.31
CA PRO A 113 -17.18 8.04 3.04
C PRO A 113 -16.88 9.54 3.11
N MET A 114 -15.61 9.90 2.91
CA MET A 114 -15.12 11.29 2.92
C MET A 114 -14.87 11.81 1.49
N PRO A 115 -14.59 13.11 1.28
CA PRO A 115 -14.42 13.66 -0.08
C PRO A 115 -13.43 12.89 -0.95
N GLN A 116 -12.26 12.57 -0.41
CA GLN A 116 -11.22 11.81 -1.12
C GLN A 116 -11.63 10.34 -1.35
N THR A 117 -12.51 9.77 -0.54
CA THR A 117 -13.12 8.46 -0.83
C THR A 117 -13.93 8.48 -2.13
N ARG A 118 -14.47 9.63 -2.53
CA ARG A 118 -15.23 9.79 -3.78
C ARG A 118 -14.35 10.22 -4.95
N GLU A 119 -13.25 10.92 -4.68
CA GLU A 119 -12.29 11.35 -5.69
C GLU A 119 -11.38 10.20 -6.15
N HIS A 120 -11.12 9.24 -5.27
CA HIS A 120 -10.37 8.02 -5.53
C HIS A 120 -11.27 6.94 -6.14
#